data_AF-S0G571-F1
#
_entry.id   AF-S0G571-F1
#
_cell.length_a   1.000
_cell.length_b   1.000
_cell.length_c   1.000
_cell.angle_alpha   90.00
_cell.angle_beta   90.00
_cell.angle_gamma   90.00
#
_symmetry.space_group_name_H-M   'P 1'
#
loop_
_entity.id
_entity.type
_entity.pdbx_description
1 polymer ?
#
loop_
_entity_poly.entity_id
_entity_poly.type
_entity_poly.pdbx_seq_one_letter_code
_entity_poly.pdbx_strand_id
1 'polypeptide(L)'
;MAQNFGMTERTFEDRMFVGDHPPVFLPGTLSGGSHVSGTVCGILTASGKKVQLDPDEAAVAAQGTISMIGIAVADETFVIDDQTFTWKAARGGTGEVTIGADAAAAAANIVTAVTADLTTVVAEQAGNDVVITAAVAGADGNAIVLTEDSTNMTVDGSGTLGGTTEGRAINGSQEAACILLGDVDASEDDEPAVFMEHGVAIDHYLTWPDEITENQKAAAIAELKAIGIYVK
;
A
#
# COMPACT_ATOMS: atom_id res chain seq x y z
N MET A 1 -51.88 -15.44 9.75
CA MET A 1 -50.64 -14.66 9.92
C MET A 1 -49.53 -15.45 9.23
N ALA A 2 -49.00 -14.94 8.12
CA ALA A 2 -47.88 -15.57 7.44
C ALA A 2 -46.62 -15.35 8.29
N GLN A 3 -45.85 -16.42 8.51
CA GLN A 3 -44.58 -16.33 9.23
C GLN A 3 -43.56 -15.68 8.29
N ASN A 4 -43.05 -14.52 8.69
CA ASN A 4 -41.99 -13.81 7.98
C ASN A 4 -40.65 -14.39 8.42
N PHE A 5 -40.01 -15.16 7.55
CA PHE A 5 -38.71 -15.81 7.80
C PHE A 5 -37.49 -14.94 7.44
N GLY A 6 -37.67 -13.62 7.27
CA GLY A 6 -36.54 -12.71 7.07
C GLY A 6 -35.81 -12.87 5.72
N MET A 7 -36.41 -13.56 4.74
CA MET A 7 -35.99 -13.39 3.34
C MET A 7 -36.75 -12.22 2.75
N THR A 8 -36.07 -11.07 2.63
CA THR A 8 -36.49 -9.98 1.76
C THR A 8 -36.68 -10.54 0.35
N GLU A 9 -37.75 -10.13 -0.33
CA GLU A 9 -38.16 -10.64 -1.64
C GLU A 9 -36.99 -10.69 -2.64
N ARG A 10 -36.54 -11.91 -3.01
CA ARG A 10 -35.66 -12.09 -4.16
C ARG A 10 -36.49 -11.92 -5.43
N THR A 11 -36.46 -10.72 -6.02
CA THR A 11 -37.01 -10.52 -7.36
C THR A 11 -36.14 -11.28 -8.36
N PHE A 12 -36.71 -11.75 -9.47
CA PHE A 12 -35.98 -12.46 -10.54
C PHE A 12 -34.89 -11.61 -11.24
N GLU A 13 -34.64 -10.39 -10.74
CA GLU A 13 -33.53 -9.50 -11.12
C GLU A 13 -32.35 -9.57 -10.14
N ASP A 14 -32.38 -10.51 -9.17
CA ASP A 14 -31.24 -10.87 -8.33
C ASP A 14 -30.11 -11.36 -9.26
N ARG A 15 -29.22 -10.43 -9.63
CA ARG A 15 -28.27 -10.53 -10.74
C ARG A 15 -27.25 -11.63 -10.45
N MET A 16 -27.65 -12.87 -10.73
CA MET A 16 -26.70 -13.96 -10.75
C MET A 16 -25.83 -13.76 -11.99
N PHE A 17 -24.66 -13.18 -11.80
CA PHE A 17 -23.58 -13.12 -12.79
C PHE A 17 -23.15 -14.52 -13.27
N VAL A 18 -23.65 -15.58 -12.64
CA VAL A 18 -23.39 -16.99 -12.93
C VAL A 18 -24.04 -17.39 -14.25
N GLY A 19 -23.23 -17.92 -15.17
CA GLY A 19 -23.68 -18.47 -16.44
C GLY A 19 -24.05 -19.96 -16.37
N ASP A 20 -24.17 -20.59 -17.55
CA ASP A 20 -24.75 -21.93 -17.70
C ASP A 20 -23.89 -23.11 -17.19
N HIS A 21 -22.64 -22.86 -16.77
CA HIS A 21 -21.79 -23.91 -16.22
C HIS A 21 -21.93 -23.98 -14.70
N PRO A 22 -22.06 -25.19 -14.10
CA PRO A 22 -22.09 -25.33 -12.64
C PRO A 22 -20.91 -24.59 -12.00
N PRO A 23 -21.17 -23.57 -11.16
CA PRO A 23 -20.13 -22.85 -10.47
C PRO A 23 -19.67 -23.62 -9.23
N VAL A 24 -18.43 -23.36 -8.81
CA VAL A 24 -17.94 -23.73 -7.48
C VAL A 24 -17.91 -22.45 -6.65
N PHE A 25 -18.65 -22.47 -5.55
CA PHE A 25 -18.66 -21.41 -4.57
C PHE A 25 -17.94 -21.85 -3.30
N LEU A 26 -17.05 -21.00 -2.81
CA LEU A 26 -16.33 -21.24 -1.57
C LEU A 26 -16.52 -20.07 -0.60
N PRO A 27 -16.74 -20.35 0.69
CA PRO A 27 -16.79 -19.30 1.70
C PRO A 27 -15.40 -18.68 1.87
N GLY A 28 -15.37 -17.42 2.21
CA GLY A 28 -14.16 -16.69 2.55
C GLY A 28 -14.48 -15.46 3.37
N THR A 29 -13.48 -14.60 3.52
CA THR A 29 -13.61 -13.34 4.22
C THR A 29 -13.37 -12.20 3.23
N LEU A 30 -14.32 -11.29 3.13
CA LEU A 30 -14.18 -10.03 2.40
C LEU A 30 -13.65 -8.97 3.37
N SER A 31 -12.74 -8.13 2.89
CA SER A 31 -12.17 -7.01 3.64
C SER A 31 -12.31 -5.74 2.83
N GLY A 32 -12.66 -4.64 3.50
CA GLY A 32 -12.62 -3.29 2.95
C GLY A 32 -13.78 -2.96 2.02
N GLY A 33 -14.66 -2.07 2.48
CA GLY A 33 -15.71 -1.43 1.67
C GLY A 33 -16.98 -2.24 1.52
N SER A 34 -17.97 -1.63 0.88
CA SER A 34 -19.29 -2.24 0.61
C SER A 34 -19.39 -2.61 -0.85
N HIS A 35 -19.58 -3.90 -1.12
CA HIS A 35 -19.48 -4.49 -2.46
C HIS A 35 -20.74 -5.25 -2.82
N VAL A 36 -21.07 -5.25 -4.10
CA VAL A 36 -22.25 -5.93 -4.65
C VAL A 36 -21.88 -7.28 -5.26
N SER A 37 -22.88 -8.14 -5.41
CA SER A 37 -22.76 -9.39 -6.14
C SER A 37 -22.21 -9.14 -7.56
N GLY A 38 -21.19 -9.91 -7.95
CA GLY A 38 -20.50 -9.74 -9.23
C GLY A 38 -19.21 -8.91 -9.15
N THR A 39 -18.85 -8.36 -7.98
CA THR A 39 -17.55 -7.68 -7.79
C THR A 39 -16.39 -8.65 -8.05
N VAL A 40 -15.48 -8.25 -8.93
CA VAL A 40 -14.23 -8.98 -9.18
C VAL A 40 -13.25 -8.68 -8.06
N CYS A 41 -12.71 -9.73 -7.45
CA CYS A 41 -11.88 -9.65 -6.26
C CYS A 41 -10.50 -10.26 -6.48
N GLY A 42 -9.49 -9.66 -5.85
CA GLY A 42 -8.17 -10.26 -5.67
C GLY A 42 -8.01 -10.90 -4.28
N ILE A 43 -6.84 -11.47 -4.01
CA ILE A 43 -6.52 -12.09 -2.71
C ILE A 43 -5.39 -11.31 -2.04
N LEU A 44 -5.63 -10.89 -0.80
CA LEU A 44 -4.61 -10.36 0.08
C LEU A 44 -3.62 -11.47 0.46
N THR A 45 -2.46 -11.52 -0.18
CA THR A 45 -1.43 -12.57 -0.05
C THR A 45 -1.01 -12.81 1.39
N ALA A 46 -0.96 -11.78 2.23
CA ALA A 46 -0.58 -11.90 3.64
C ALA A 46 -1.62 -12.59 4.52
N SER A 47 -2.91 -12.56 4.15
CA SER A 47 -4.01 -13.01 5.01
C SER A 47 -4.93 -14.06 4.37
N GLY A 48 -4.88 -14.21 3.05
CA GLY A 48 -5.83 -15.02 2.28
C GLY A 48 -7.25 -14.42 2.20
N LYS A 49 -7.46 -13.23 2.79
CA LYS A 49 -8.73 -12.49 2.67
C LYS A 49 -8.89 -11.98 1.23
N LYS A 50 -10.12 -11.74 0.82
CA LYS A 50 -10.46 -11.20 -0.49
C LYS A 50 -10.81 -9.73 -0.35
N VAL A 51 -10.44 -8.95 -1.35
CA VAL A 51 -10.76 -7.52 -1.47
C VAL A 51 -11.13 -7.25 -2.93
N GLN A 52 -11.81 -6.15 -3.20
CA GLN A 52 -12.01 -5.72 -4.59
C GLN A 52 -10.66 -5.65 -5.31
N LEU A 53 -10.64 -6.12 -6.57
CA LEU A 53 -9.48 -6.05 -7.44
C LEU A 53 -8.92 -4.62 -7.43
N ASP A 54 -7.60 -4.48 -7.38
CA ASP A 54 -6.92 -3.19 -7.56
C ASP A 54 -5.70 -3.41 -8.46
N PRO A 55 -5.87 -3.29 -9.79
CA PRO A 55 -4.81 -3.54 -10.75
C PRO A 55 -3.63 -2.56 -10.63
N ASP A 56 -3.85 -1.40 -10.00
CA ASP A 56 -2.86 -0.33 -9.87
C ASP A 56 -2.19 -0.32 -8.49
N GLU A 57 -2.58 -1.22 -7.58
CA GLU A 57 -1.92 -1.38 -6.28
C GLU A 57 -0.42 -1.62 -6.50
N ALA A 58 0.39 -0.79 -5.86
CA ALA A 58 1.83 -0.84 -5.95
C ALA A 58 2.44 -0.91 -4.55
N ALA A 59 3.66 -1.45 -4.47
CA ALA A 59 4.41 -1.35 -3.23
C ALA A 59 4.70 0.13 -2.93
N VAL A 60 4.55 0.51 -1.67
CA VAL A 60 4.82 1.86 -1.17
C VAL A 60 6.14 1.82 -0.41
N ALA A 61 7.03 2.78 -0.67
CA ALA A 61 8.27 2.92 0.08
C ALA A 61 8.03 3.63 1.41
N ALA A 62 8.69 3.14 2.46
CA ALA A 62 8.65 3.79 3.76
C ALA A 62 9.32 5.17 3.68
N GLN A 63 8.72 6.15 4.34
CA GLN A 63 9.26 7.51 4.43
C GLN A 63 9.31 7.99 5.87
N GLY A 64 10.33 8.79 6.14
CA GLY A 64 10.45 9.61 7.35
C GLY A 64 10.93 11.00 6.97
N THR A 65 10.66 11.96 7.84
CA THR A 65 11.01 13.36 7.64
C THR A 65 11.97 13.81 8.72
N ILE A 66 13.08 14.40 8.30
CA ILE A 66 14.00 15.14 9.17
C ILE A 66 13.66 16.63 9.03
N SER A 67 13.38 17.31 10.14
CA SER A 67 13.07 18.74 10.17
C SER A 67 14.18 19.52 10.87
N MET A 68 14.72 20.54 10.17
CA MET A 68 15.70 21.46 10.75
C MET A 68 14.99 22.69 11.35
N ILE A 69 15.10 22.87 12.65
CA ILE A 69 14.53 24.03 13.37
C ILE A 69 15.55 25.17 13.57
N GLY A 70 16.81 24.92 13.24
CA GLY A 70 17.91 25.88 13.39
C GLY A 70 19.20 25.40 12.76
N ILE A 71 20.31 26.07 13.08
CA ILE A 71 21.65 25.68 12.62
C ILE A 71 22.12 24.48 13.44
N ALA A 72 22.61 23.43 12.78
CA ALA A 72 23.17 22.27 13.44
C ALA A 72 24.40 22.65 14.30
N VAL A 73 24.56 21.98 15.45
CA VAL A 73 25.72 22.18 16.33
C VAL A 73 26.82 21.19 15.94
N ALA A 74 28.08 21.64 15.99
CA ALA A 74 29.21 20.80 15.63
C ALA A 74 29.30 19.55 16.50
N ASP A 75 29.68 18.44 15.87
CA ASP A 75 29.89 17.11 16.45
C ASP A 75 28.64 16.40 16.99
N GLU A 76 27.45 17.01 16.90
CA GLU A 76 26.18 16.32 17.10
C GLU A 76 25.89 15.37 15.94
N THR A 77 25.01 14.38 16.19
CA THR A 77 24.80 13.28 15.26
C THR A 77 23.32 13.00 14.98
N PHE A 78 23.11 12.26 13.90
CA PHE A 78 21.89 11.55 13.61
C PHE A 78 22.25 10.25 12.89
N VAL A 79 21.34 9.30 12.84
CA VAL A 79 21.56 7.97 12.26
C VAL A 79 20.47 7.70 11.24
N ILE A 80 20.90 7.23 10.07
CA ILE A 80 20.01 6.67 9.04
C ILE A 80 20.56 5.29 8.70
N ASP A 81 19.70 4.28 8.77
CA ASP A 81 20.10 2.88 8.59
C ASP A 81 21.23 2.49 9.57
N ASP A 82 22.39 2.05 9.09
CA ASP A 82 23.57 1.76 9.90
C ASP A 82 24.59 2.93 9.96
N GLN A 83 24.36 4.00 9.20
CA GLN A 83 25.28 5.11 9.08
C GLN A 83 24.98 6.20 10.11
N THR A 84 25.97 6.49 10.95
CA THR A 84 25.98 7.70 11.79
C THR A 84 26.50 8.87 10.98
N PHE A 85 25.70 9.93 10.89
CA PHE A 85 26.09 11.22 10.32
C PHE A 85 26.46 12.19 11.43
N THR A 86 27.59 12.87 11.27
CA THR A 86 28.13 13.85 12.23
C THR A 86 28.23 15.23 11.61
N TRP A 87 27.73 16.25 12.30
CA TRP A 87 27.83 17.64 11.85
C TRP A 87 29.26 18.17 11.97
N LYS A 88 29.82 18.64 10.86
CA LYS A 88 31.19 19.18 10.76
C LYS A 88 31.21 20.54 10.08
N ALA A 89 32.23 21.34 10.37
CA ALA A 89 32.43 22.63 9.71
C ALA A 89 32.62 22.48 8.18
N ALA A 90 33.17 21.35 7.73
CA ALA A 90 33.21 20.93 6.35
C ALA A 90 33.22 19.40 6.28
N ARG A 91 32.47 18.83 5.34
CA ARG A 91 32.49 17.39 5.03
C ARG A 91 33.83 17.00 4.41
N GLY A 92 34.52 16.05 5.03
CA GLY A 92 35.77 15.45 4.57
C GLY A 92 35.63 13.99 4.12
N GLY A 93 34.55 13.30 4.49
CA GLY A 93 34.30 11.92 4.08
C GLY A 93 32.89 11.42 4.38
N THR A 94 32.72 10.09 4.30
CA THR A 94 31.46 9.40 4.58
C THR A 94 31.05 9.57 6.04
N GLY A 95 29.76 9.80 6.27
CA GLY A 95 29.20 10.00 7.61
C GLY A 95 29.45 11.39 8.18
N GLU A 96 29.92 12.34 7.37
CA GLU A 96 30.05 13.75 7.76
C GLU A 96 29.07 14.62 6.97
N VAL A 97 28.48 15.61 7.64
CA VAL A 97 27.56 16.58 7.03
C VAL A 97 28.06 17.98 7.34
N THR A 98 28.19 18.81 6.32
CA THR A 98 28.60 20.21 6.49
C THR A 98 27.52 21.00 7.22
N ILE A 99 27.87 21.75 8.25
CA ILE A 99 26.95 22.67 8.95
C ILE A 99 26.52 23.79 7.98
N GLY A 100 25.21 23.96 7.82
CA GLY A 100 24.62 25.01 6.99
C GLY A 100 24.68 26.40 7.64
N ALA A 101 24.61 27.45 6.81
CA ALA A 101 24.50 28.84 7.30
C ALA A 101 23.14 29.14 7.94
N ASP A 102 22.12 28.35 7.60
CA ASP A 102 20.76 28.38 8.13
C ASP A 102 20.15 26.95 8.06
N ALA A 103 18.91 26.79 8.51
CA ALA A 103 18.22 25.50 8.53
C ALA A 103 18.01 24.89 7.14
N ALA A 104 17.69 25.71 6.13
CA ALA A 104 17.50 25.23 4.76
C ALA A 104 18.82 24.78 4.12
N ALA A 105 19.92 25.49 4.39
CA ALA A 105 21.26 25.07 3.98
C ALA A 105 21.68 23.77 4.68
N ALA A 106 21.31 23.59 5.95
CA ALA A 106 21.57 22.34 6.67
C ALA A 106 20.79 21.17 6.04
N ALA A 107 19.50 21.36 5.72
CA ALA A 107 18.69 20.37 5.00
C ALA A 107 19.29 19.98 3.64
N ALA A 108 19.75 20.96 2.84
CA ALA A 108 20.43 20.70 1.58
C ALA A 108 21.73 19.89 1.75
N ASN A 109 22.48 20.18 2.83
CA ASN A 109 23.71 19.45 3.15
C ASN A 109 23.44 18.01 3.59
N ILE A 110 22.33 17.75 4.32
CA ILE A 110 21.88 16.38 4.64
C ILE A 110 21.63 15.62 3.34
N VAL A 111 20.83 16.17 2.42
CA VAL A 111 20.55 15.52 1.12
C VAL A 111 21.83 15.17 0.39
N THR A 112 22.79 16.10 0.35
CA THR A 112 24.09 15.89 -0.32
C THR A 112 24.89 14.76 0.33
N ALA A 113 24.95 14.70 1.66
CA ALA A 113 25.69 13.67 2.37
C ALA A 113 25.01 12.31 2.26
N VAL A 114 23.70 12.23 2.51
CA VAL A 114 22.92 10.99 2.45
C VAL A 114 22.97 10.37 1.06
N THR A 115 22.74 11.17 0.01
CA THR A 115 22.79 10.69 -1.39
C THR A 115 24.19 10.17 -1.78
N ALA A 116 25.24 10.72 -1.17
CA ALA A 116 26.61 10.29 -1.45
C ALA A 116 27.01 9.03 -0.66
N ASP A 117 26.46 8.83 0.53
CA ASP A 117 26.92 7.82 1.48
C ASP A 117 26.02 6.59 1.57
N LEU A 118 24.72 6.72 1.24
CA LEU A 118 23.75 5.65 1.36
C LEU A 118 23.09 5.33 0.02
N THR A 119 22.87 4.04 -0.22
CA THR A 119 22.07 3.52 -1.33
C THR A 119 20.76 2.90 -0.86
N THR A 120 20.59 2.71 0.45
CA THR A 120 19.38 2.13 1.06
C THR A 120 18.23 3.13 1.16
N VAL A 121 18.52 4.42 0.98
CA VAL A 121 17.53 5.51 1.00
C VAL A 121 17.81 6.53 -0.10
N VAL A 122 16.78 7.31 -0.44
CA VAL A 122 16.84 8.52 -1.25
C VAL A 122 16.41 9.70 -0.38
N ALA A 123 17.17 10.79 -0.41
CA ALA A 123 16.87 12.00 0.34
C ALA A 123 16.43 13.14 -0.60
N GLU A 124 15.34 13.82 -0.27
CA GLU A 124 14.84 14.96 -1.02
C GLU A 124 14.55 16.15 -0.09
N GLN A 125 14.96 17.34 -0.49
CA GLN A 125 14.74 18.55 0.30
C GLN A 125 13.33 19.11 0.07
N ALA A 126 12.64 19.43 1.15
CA ALA A 126 11.37 20.16 1.19
C ALA A 126 11.49 21.38 2.10
N GLY A 127 12.15 22.44 1.61
CA GLY A 127 12.41 23.64 2.42
C GLY A 127 13.42 23.38 3.55
N ASN A 128 12.96 23.46 4.80
CA ASN A 128 13.79 23.12 5.98
C ASN A 128 13.75 21.63 6.32
N ASP A 129 12.87 20.88 5.66
CA ASP A 129 12.69 19.46 5.89
C ASP A 129 13.44 18.65 4.83
N VAL A 130 13.76 17.41 5.18
CA VAL A 130 14.31 16.40 4.28
C VAL A 130 13.46 15.15 4.39
N VAL A 131 12.83 14.76 3.29
CA VAL A 131 12.12 13.50 3.19
C VAL A 131 13.12 12.41 2.84
N ILE A 132 13.25 11.43 3.73
CA ILE A 132 14.06 10.23 3.54
C ILE A 132 13.11 9.12 3.11
N THR A 133 13.28 8.61 1.90
CA THR A 133 12.49 7.54 1.31
C THR A 133 13.33 6.28 1.21
N ALA A 134 12.83 5.12 1.65
CA ALA A 134 13.48 3.84 1.41
C ALA A 134 13.71 3.62 -0.10
N ALA A 135 14.90 3.20 -0.50
CA ALA A 135 15.25 3.04 -1.91
C ALA A 135 14.45 1.91 -2.59
N VAL A 136 13.96 0.94 -1.80
CA VAL A 136 13.11 -0.15 -2.26
C VAL A 136 11.75 -0.02 -1.58
N ALA A 137 10.69 -0.07 -2.38
CA ALA A 137 9.32 -0.09 -1.88
C ALA A 137 8.96 -1.43 -1.23
N GLY A 138 8.16 -1.39 -0.17
CA GLY A 138 7.81 -2.58 0.61
C GLY A 138 7.87 -2.34 2.12
N ALA A 139 7.44 -3.36 2.87
CA ALA A 139 7.41 -3.31 4.33
C ALA A 139 8.81 -3.32 4.98
N ASP A 140 9.81 -3.86 4.29
CA ASP A 140 11.18 -3.94 4.79
C ASP A 140 11.78 -2.55 5.06
N GLY A 141 11.37 -1.54 4.29
CA GLY A 141 11.80 -0.15 4.49
C GLY A 141 11.45 0.42 5.87
N ASN A 142 10.41 -0.11 6.53
CA ASN A 142 10.03 0.33 7.88
C ASN A 142 11.04 -0.09 8.96
N ALA A 143 11.96 -1.00 8.65
CA ALA A 143 13.04 -1.39 9.56
C ALA A 143 14.26 -0.46 9.48
N ILE A 144 14.32 0.43 8.48
CA ILE A 144 15.42 1.38 8.32
C ILE A 144 15.38 2.36 9.49
N VAL A 145 16.46 2.41 10.26
CA VAL A 145 16.59 3.31 11.42
C VAL A 145 16.60 4.76 10.95
N LEU A 146 15.89 5.62 11.70
CA LEU A 146 15.94 7.07 11.56
C LEU A 146 15.85 7.66 12.96
N THR A 147 16.98 8.14 13.48
CA THR A 147 17.07 8.72 14.83
C THR A 147 18.00 9.92 14.84
N GLU A 148 17.82 10.80 15.80
CA GLU A 148 18.58 12.02 15.98
C GLU A 148 19.09 12.17 17.42
N ASP A 149 20.27 12.75 17.55
CA ASP A 149 20.82 13.29 18.80
C ASP A 149 21.44 14.66 18.49
N SER A 150 20.61 15.54 17.92
CA SER A 150 21.00 16.90 17.55
C SER A 150 19.98 17.93 18.02
N THR A 151 20.46 19.00 18.64
CA THR A 151 19.64 19.99 19.36
C THR A 151 18.63 20.72 18.46
N ASN A 152 18.99 20.96 17.19
CA ASN A 152 18.20 21.74 16.24
C ASN A 152 17.61 20.90 15.11
N MET A 153 17.42 19.60 15.37
CA MET A 153 16.85 18.63 14.46
C MET A 153 15.75 17.85 15.19
N THR A 154 14.71 17.49 14.45
CA THR A 154 13.74 16.47 14.87
C THR A 154 13.53 15.50 13.73
N VAL A 155 13.29 14.23 14.04
CA VAL A 155 12.76 13.26 13.07
C VAL A 155 11.35 12.86 13.46
N ASP A 156 10.53 12.51 12.48
CA ASP A 156 9.24 11.90 12.76
C ASP A 156 9.36 10.39 12.97
N GLY A 157 8.25 9.76 13.37
CA GLY A 157 8.22 8.34 13.69
C GLY A 157 8.80 8.01 15.06
N SER A 158 9.15 6.73 15.25
CA SER A 158 9.58 6.18 16.54
C SER A 158 10.96 5.50 16.47
N GLY A 159 11.88 6.12 15.72
CA GLY A 159 13.26 5.64 15.55
C GLY A 159 13.51 4.85 14.25
N THR A 160 12.52 4.73 13.38
CA THR A 160 12.62 4.13 12.06
C THR A 160 11.82 4.92 11.04
N LEU A 161 12.06 4.68 9.74
CA LEU A 161 11.15 5.15 8.69
C LEU A 161 9.75 4.56 8.87
N GLY A 162 8.75 5.20 8.24
CA GLY A 162 7.34 4.87 8.38
C GLY A 162 6.53 5.92 9.13
N GLY A 163 7.21 6.92 9.73
CA GLY A 163 6.56 8.03 10.43
C GLY A 163 5.74 8.94 9.50
N THR A 164 6.27 9.24 8.31
CA THR A 164 5.58 10.05 7.30
C THR A 164 4.65 9.19 6.46
N THR A 165 5.20 8.12 5.88
CA THR A 165 4.48 7.17 5.02
C THR A 165 4.95 5.78 5.39
N GLU A 166 4.05 4.90 5.81
CA GLU A 166 4.38 3.50 6.08
C GLU A 166 4.69 2.76 4.77
N GLY A 167 5.82 2.07 4.73
CA GLY A 167 6.18 1.20 3.62
C GLY A 167 5.29 -0.03 3.61
N ARG A 168 4.76 -0.39 2.44
CA ARG A 168 3.84 -1.52 2.29
C ARG A 168 4.20 -2.32 1.06
N ALA A 169 4.21 -3.64 1.19
CA ALA A 169 4.42 -4.53 0.05
C ALA A 169 3.15 -4.59 -0.82
N ILE A 170 3.33 -5.00 -2.08
CA ILE A 170 2.21 -5.41 -2.94
C ILE A 170 1.38 -6.46 -2.20
N ASN A 171 0.08 -6.19 -2.08
CA ASN A 171 -0.79 -6.99 -1.23
C ASN A 171 -1.45 -8.18 -1.97
N GLY A 172 -1.38 -8.27 -3.31
CA GLY A 172 -1.97 -9.35 -4.12
C GLY A 172 -3.34 -9.05 -4.71
N SER A 173 -3.93 -7.89 -4.40
CA SER A 173 -5.20 -7.43 -5.00
C SER A 173 -5.10 -7.10 -6.48
N GLN A 174 -3.90 -7.07 -7.07
CA GLN A 174 -3.65 -6.78 -8.49
C GLN A 174 -4.15 -7.87 -9.41
N GLU A 175 -4.22 -9.10 -8.91
CA GLU A 175 -4.56 -10.28 -9.69
C GLU A 175 -5.99 -10.72 -9.37
N ALA A 176 -6.81 -10.88 -10.41
CA ALA A 176 -8.18 -11.34 -10.28
C ALA A 176 -8.23 -12.82 -9.89
N ALA A 177 -8.85 -13.10 -8.73
CA ALA A 177 -8.80 -14.41 -8.10
C ALA A 177 -10.17 -15.03 -7.84
N CYS A 178 -11.24 -14.24 -7.79
CA CYS A 178 -12.61 -14.73 -7.60
C CYS A 178 -13.65 -13.64 -7.90
N ILE A 179 -14.93 -14.00 -7.80
CA ILE A 179 -16.05 -13.07 -7.95
C ILE A 179 -16.98 -13.18 -6.75
N LEU A 180 -17.31 -12.07 -6.11
CA LEU A 180 -18.18 -12.01 -4.94
C LEU A 180 -19.61 -12.47 -5.28
N LEU A 181 -20.17 -13.35 -4.45
CA LEU A 181 -21.57 -13.77 -4.50
C LEU A 181 -22.37 -13.10 -3.40
N GLY A 182 -23.36 -12.30 -3.81
CA GLY A 182 -24.21 -11.53 -2.90
C GLY A 182 -23.57 -10.20 -2.49
N ASP A 183 -24.41 -9.27 -2.04
CA ASP A 183 -23.95 -7.98 -1.54
C ASP A 183 -23.40 -8.14 -0.12
N VAL A 184 -22.22 -7.58 0.15
CA VAL A 184 -21.52 -7.69 1.45
C VAL A 184 -20.90 -6.34 1.79
N ASP A 185 -21.15 -5.87 3.01
CA ASP A 185 -20.59 -4.62 3.52
C ASP A 185 -19.49 -4.86 4.56
N ALA A 186 -18.23 -4.83 4.12
CA ALA A 186 -17.04 -4.96 4.95
C ALA A 186 -16.35 -3.59 5.19
N SER A 187 -17.14 -2.51 5.26
CA SER A 187 -16.62 -1.15 5.44
C SER A 187 -16.15 -0.87 6.88
N GLU A 188 -16.78 -1.50 7.88
CA GLU A 188 -16.42 -1.31 9.29
C GLU A 188 -15.45 -2.40 9.79
N ASP A 189 -15.61 -3.64 9.34
CA ASP A 189 -14.80 -4.80 9.74
C ASP A 189 -14.77 -5.86 8.62
N ASP A 190 -13.95 -6.90 8.78
CA ASP A 190 -13.95 -8.05 7.86
C ASP A 190 -15.26 -8.86 7.97
N GLU A 191 -15.89 -9.16 6.84
CA GLU A 191 -17.17 -9.90 6.82
C GLU A 191 -17.05 -11.27 6.13
N PRO A 192 -17.80 -12.29 6.60
CA PRO A 192 -17.91 -13.56 5.89
C PRO A 192 -18.68 -13.38 4.59
N ALA A 193 -18.14 -13.94 3.51
CA ALA A 193 -18.70 -13.84 2.17
C ALA A 193 -18.57 -15.16 1.41
N VAL A 194 -19.29 -15.28 0.30
CA VAL A 194 -19.20 -16.43 -0.61
C VAL A 194 -18.65 -15.94 -1.95
N PHE A 195 -17.77 -16.73 -2.55
CA PHE A 195 -17.09 -16.34 -3.79
C PHE A 195 -17.17 -17.44 -4.82
N MET A 196 -17.33 -17.07 -6.08
CA MET A 196 -17.14 -17.98 -7.21
C MET A 196 -15.66 -18.14 -7.48
N GLU A 197 -15.17 -19.38 -7.38
CA GLU A 197 -13.77 -19.74 -7.66
C GLU A 197 -13.63 -20.59 -8.94
N HIS A 198 -14.75 -21.06 -9.49
CA HIS A 198 -14.81 -21.75 -10.78
C HIS A 198 -16.20 -21.57 -11.37
N GLY A 199 -16.30 -21.44 -12.70
CA GLY A 199 -17.60 -21.40 -13.37
C GLY A 199 -17.61 -20.54 -14.63
N VAL A 200 -18.79 -20.08 -15.00
CA VAL A 200 -18.97 -19.09 -16.07
C VAL A 200 -19.54 -17.84 -15.43
N ALA A 201 -18.98 -16.68 -15.77
CA ALA A 201 -19.50 -15.37 -15.39
C ALA A 201 -20.02 -14.65 -16.63
N ILE A 202 -21.04 -13.81 -16.47
CA ILE A 202 -21.60 -12.97 -17.52
C ILE A 202 -20.98 -11.58 -17.39
N ASP A 203 -20.27 -11.11 -18.43
CA ASP A 203 -19.46 -9.89 -18.39
C ASP A 203 -20.26 -8.65 -17.96
N HIS A 204 -21.50 -8.52 -18.47
CA HIS A 204 -22.35 -7.36 -18.20
C HIS A 204 -22.81 -7.25 -16.73
N TYR A 205 -22.73 -8.34 -15.97
CA TYR A 205 -23.10 -8.36 -14.55
C TYR A 205 -21.88 -8.27 -13.62
N LEU A 206 -20.67 -8.13 -14.16
CA LEU A 206 -19.49 -7.94 -13.35
C LEU A 206 -19.34 -6.49 -12.90
N THR A 207 -19.03 -6.32 -11.63
CA THR A 207 -18.67 -5.04 -11.05
C THR A 207 -17.17 -4.95 -10.99
N TRP A 208 -16.64 -3.96 -11.70
CA TRP A 208 -15.21 -3.69 -11.76
C TRP A 208 -14.87 -2.53 -10.82
N PRO A 209 -13.59 -2.39 -10.41
CA PRO A 209 -13.10 -1.21 -9.72
C PRO A 209 -13.37 0.05 -10.54
N ASP A 210 -13.55 1.17 -9.86
CA ASP A 210 -13.64 2.47 -10.52
C ASP A 210 -12.36 2.75 -11.32
N GLU A 211 -12.51 3.48 -12.43
CA GLU A 211 -11.39 3.86 -13.32
C GLU A 211 -10.63 2.72 -14.01
N ILE A 212 -11.07 1.45 -13.90
CA ILE A 212 -10.42 0.34 -14.60
C ILE A 212 -10.38 0.58 -16.12
N THR A 213 -9.21 0.34 -16.72
CA THR A 213 -9.02 0.43 -18.16
C THR A 213 -9.45 -0.85 -18.89
N GLU A 214 -9.74 -0.76 -20.19
CA GLU A 214 -10.07 -1.94 -21.01
C GLU A 214 -8.94 -2.99 -21.01
N ASN A 215 -7.69 -2.55 -20.96
CA ASN A 215 -6.53 -3.45 -20.91
C ASN A 215 -6.43 -4.19 -19.57
N GLN A 216 -6.63 -3.48 -18.45
CA GLN A 216 -6.67 -4.10 -17.11
C GLN A 216 -7.84 -5.08 -17.00
N LYS A 217 -9.02 -4.70 -17.51
CA LYS A 217 -10.17 -5.61 -17.57
C LYS A 217 -9.85 -6.87 -18.38
N ALA A 218 -9.21 -6.74 -19.54
CA ALA A 218 -8.83 -7.89 -20.36
C ALA A 218 -7.80 -8.79 -19.66
N ALA A 219 -6.84 -8.22 -18.93
CA ALA A 219 -5.88 -8.96 -18.12
C ALA A 219 -6.58 -9.73 -16.99
N ALA A 220 -7.44 -9.06 -16.23
CA ALA A 220 -8.22 -9.68 -15.16
C ALA A 220 -9.12 -10.83 -15.67
N ILE A 221 -9.75 -10.68 -16.84
CA ILE A 221 -10.50 -11.77 -17.49
C ILE A 221 -9.59 -12.95 -17.84
N ALA A 222 -8.36 -12.70 -18.28
CA ALA A 222 -7.39 -13.75 -18.58
C ALA A 222 -6.93 -14.49 -17.30
N GLU A 223 -6.76 -13.77 -16.19
CA GLU A 223 -6.43 -14.33 -14.87
C GLU A 223 -7.58 -15.19 -14.33
N LEU A 224 -8.82 -14.67 -14.36
CA LEU A 224 -10.03 -15.44 -14.01
C LEU A 224 -10.14 -16.71 -14.87
N LYS A 225 -9.85 -16.62 -16.16
CA LYS A 225 -9.86 -17.78 -17.06
C LYS A 225 -8.79 -18.80 -16.68
N ALA A 226 -7.61 -18.38 -16.23
CA ALA A 226 -6.53 -19.26 -15.81
C ALA A 226 -6.90 -20.10 -14.59
N ILE A 227 -7.75 -19.58 -13.70
CA ILE A 227 -8.25 -20.28 -12.51
C ILE A 227 -9.56 -21.06 -12.76
N GLY A 228 -10.13 -20.99 -13.97
CA GLY A 228 -11.33 -21.74 -14.35
C GLY A 228 -12.65 -20.96 -14.25
N ILE A 229 -12.57 -19.62 -14.20
CA ILE A 229 -13.71 -18.71 -14.30
C ILE A 229 -13.75 -18.12 -15.71
N TYR A 230 -14.72 -18.53 -16.51
CA TYR A 230 -14.88 -18.06 -17.88
C TYR A 230 -15.87 -16.90 -17.96
N VAL A 231 -15.38 -15.70 -18.31
CA VAL A 231 -16.25 -14.54 -18.55
C VAL A 231 -16.78 -14.58 -19.99
N LYS A 232 -18.08 -14.38 -20.17
CA LYS A 232 -18.78 -14.42 -21.47
C LYS A 232 -19.70 -13.23 -21.69
#